data_AF-A0A0C9VMH7-F1
#
_entry.id   AF-A0A0C9VMH7-F1
#
_cell.length_a   1.000
_cell.length_b   1.000
_cell.length_c   1.000
_cell.angle_alpha   90.00
_cell.angle_beta   90.00
_cell.angle_gamma   90.00
#
_symmetry.space_group_name_H-M   'P 1'
#
loop_
_entity.id
_entity.type
_entity.pdbx_description
1 polymer ?
#
loop_
_entity_poly.entity_id
_entity_poly.type
_entity_poly.pdbx_seq_one_letter_code
_entity_poly.pdbx_strand_id
1 'polypeptide(L)'
;MPESAKGLLTRPEKWNASTHIPNKLSTPCSRFRVGDGSPTFIPTDSNTLATNIFQARCEITADHILNPINLLVSPGSEFMVVLAAGGCKEREPHMYYYSLKSLRDGSGEFPPDRTMDIPLADIAYGAGIDQERKLVFIGSPNRLKSYYWGMVDNSGNGRKPPELLPTHTFCTTRFAGPITILPAGRLIRAGRGFAGVWNLDSQPTHGPEGTDIIGEQMDPEYLDTWRDEDADIELSEGSNPDTIIAFEDSKFKPSLWHTHPDPSKSAVMLAATDAGGMGEATYYCRTLDLENGGWVITRYLGNGGIVQAFSNHCQ
;
A
#
# COMPACT_ATOMS: atom_id res chain seq x y z
N MET A 1 21.91 -10.76 -33.54
CA MET A 1 22.70 -10.22 -32.42
C MET A 1 24.17 -10.24 -32.82
N PRO A 2 24.94 -9.17 -32.57
CA PRO A 2 26.37 -9.18 -32.86
C PRO A 2 27.11 -10.20 -31.98
N GLU A 3 28.10 -10.90 -32.54
CA GLU A 3 28.92 -11.92 -31.85
C GLU A 3 29.66 -11.38 -30.61
N SER A 4 29.85 -10.05 -30.53
CA SER A 4 30.48 -9.37 -29.40
C SER A 4 29.67 -9.39 -28.10
N ALA A 5 28.41 -9.82 -28.12
CA ALA A 5 27.57 -9.92 -26.92
C ALA A 5 27.60 -11.31 -26.24
N LYS A 6 28.17 -12.35 -26.88
CA LYS A 6 28.19 -13.71 -26.31
C LYS A 6 29.19 -13.90 -25.15
N GLY A 7 30.16 -13.00 -25.00
CA GLY A 7 31.20 -13.08 -23.97
C GLY A 7 30.89 -12.41 -22.63
N LEU A 8 29.77 -11.70 -22.51
CA LEU A 8 29.49 -10.84 -21.34
C LEU A 8 28.60 -11.48 -20.26
N LEU A 9 28.13 -12.72 -20.47
CA LEU A 9 27.35 -13.44 -19.49
C LEU A 9 27.94 -14.83 -19.28
N THR A 10 29.11 -14.87 -18.66
CA THR A 10 29.62 -16.11 -18.06
C THR A 10 28.63 -16.57 -17.01
N ARG A 11 28.11 -17.80 -17.16
CA ARG A 11 27.26 -18.40 -16.14
C ARG A 11 28.04 -18.37 -14.82
N PRO A 12 27.45 -17.86 -13.73
CA PRO A 12 28.14 -17.82 -12.46
C PRO A 12 28.60 -19.24 -12.06
N GLU A 13 29.80 -19.37 -11.48
CA GLU A 13 30.37 -20.67 -11.08
C GLU A 13 29.39 -21.48 -10.19
N LYS A 14 29.53 -22.80 -10.13
CA LYS A 14 28.67 -23.58 -9.21
C LYS A 14 29.04 -23.24 -7.76
N TRP A 15 28.04 -23.23 -6.88
CA TRP A 15 28.27 -23.12 -5.44
C TRP A 15 29.25 -24.21 -4.99
N ASN A 16 30.29 -23.82 -4.26
CA ASN A 16 31.32 -24.72 -3.75
C ASN A 16 31.24 -24.84 -2.23
N ALA A 17 31.93 -25.84 -1.67
CA ALA A 17 31.94 -26.10 -0.22
C ALA A 17 32.55 -24.96 0.61
N SER A 18 33.29 -24.05 -0.02
CA SER A 18 33.89 -22.86 0.61
C SER A 18 32.98 -21.64 0.62
N THR A 19 31.78 -21.71 0.02
CA THR A 19 30.78 -20.64 0.11
C THR A 19 30.28 -20.55 1.55
N HIS A 20 30.46 -19.40 2.20
CA HIS A 20 29.96 -19.16 3.55
C HIS A 20 28.45 -19.38 3.60
N ILE A 21 28.01 -20.21 4.55
CA ILE A 21 26.59 -20.48 4.80
C ILE A 21 26.20 -19.70 6.05
N PRO A 22 25.46 -18.57 5.93
CA PRO A 22 25.13 -17.72 7.08
C PRO A 22 24.30 -18.44 8.15
N ASN A 23 23.51 -19.44 7.75
CA ASN A 23 22.76 -20.32 8.63
C ASN A 23 22.50 -21.68 7.96
N LYS A 24 22.41 -22.76 8.74
CA LYS A 24 22.08 -24.11 8.23
C LYS A 24 20.75 -24.19 7.44
N LEU A 25 19.82 -23.26 7.68
CA LEU A 25 18.53 -23.15 6.98
C LEU A 25 18.56 -22.26 5.73
N SER A 26 19.69 -21.60 5.43
CA SER A 26 19.80 -20.67 4.29
C SER A 26 19.81 -21.39 2.95
N THR A 27 18.91 -20.99 2.04
CA THR A 27 18.86 -21.49 0.66
C THR A 27 20.03 -20.92 -0.18
N PRO A 28 20.40 -21.54 -1.31
CA PRO A 28 21.43 -21.01 -2.21
C PRO A 28 21.16 -19.59 -2.74
N CYS A 29 19.90 -19.14 -2.79
CA CYS A 29 19.53 -17.79 -3.24
C CYS A 29 19.91 -16.69 -2.24
N SER A 30 20.17 -17.05 -0.98
CA SER A 30 20.54 -16.14 0.11
C SER A 30 22.06 -16.10 0.38
N ARG A 31 22.87 -16.70 -0.49
CA ARG A 31 24.32 -16.80 -0.32
C ARG A 31 25.01 -15.78 -1.21
N PHE A 32 26.09 -15.19 -0.72
CA PHE A 32 27.01 -14.40 -1.53
C PHE A 32 28.12 -15.30 -2.06
N ARG A 33 28.47 -15.16 -3.34
CA ARG A 33 29.61 -15.86 -3.95
C ARG A 33 30.89 -15.18 -3.51
N VAL A 34 31.89 -15.97 -3.18
CA VAL A 34 33.22 -15.47 -2.85
C VAL A 34 34.09 -15.62 -4.10
N GLY A 35 34.65 -14.52 -4.61
CA GLY A 35 35.69 -14.56 -5.65
C GLY A 35 35.27 -14.21 -7.09
N ASP A 36 34.05 -13.75 -7.34
CA ASP A 36 33.54 -13.36 -8.68
C ASP A 36 33.67 -11.85 -8.98
N GLY A 37 34.56 -11.15 -8.28
CA GLY A 37 34.70 -9.69 -8.38
C GLY A 37 33.65 -8.90 -7.58
N SER A 38 32.76 -9.60 -6.87
CA SER A 38 31.91 -8.97 -5.86
C SER A 38 32.78 -8.36 -4.76
N PRO A 39 32.47 -7.15 -4.26
CA PRO A 39 33.23 -6.55 -3.18
C PRO A 39 33.22 -7.53 -2.00
N THR A 40 34.39 -7.75 -1.40
CA THR A 40 34.52 -8.45 -0.13
C THR A 40 33.88 -7.57 0.95
N PHE A 41 32.55 -7.50 0.97
CA PHE A 41 31.77 -7.10 2.13
C PHE A 41 31.95 -8.21 3.15
N ILE A 42 33.14 -8.25 3.75
CA ILE A 42 33.41 -9.11 4.88
C ILE A 42 32.70 -8.43 6.04
N PRO A 43 31.59 -8.98 6.55
CA PRO A 43 31.00 -8.47 7.77
C PRO A 43 32.05 -8.55 8.87
N THR A 44 32.41 -7.40 9.42
CA THR A 44 33.24 -7.31 10.62
C THR A 44 32.36 -6.88 11.78
N ASP A 45 32.77 -7.20 13.01
CA ASP A 45 32.07 -6.75 14.22
C ASP A 45 31.97 -5.21 14.30
N SER A 46 32.85 -4.51 13.57
CA SER A 46 32.88 -3.05 13.44
C SER A 46 31.97 -2.47 12.35
N ASN A 47 31.39 -3.29 11.46
CA ASN A 47 30.55 -2.84 10.34
C ASN A 47 29.18 -3.50 10.38
N THR A 48 28.35 -3.07 11.34
CA THR A 48 27.01 -3.62 11.60
C THR A 48 26.07 -3.52 10.40
N LEU A 49 26.17 -2.48 9.57
CA LEU A 49 25.35 -2.35 8.36
C LEU A 49 25.73 -3.38 7.28
N ALA A 50 27.02 -3.54 7.00
CA ALA A 50 27.48 -4.58 6.08
C ALA A 50 27.16 -5.97 6.63
N THR A 51 27.24 -6.17 7.94
CA THR A 51 26.82 -7.41 8.61
C THR A 51 25.33 -7.67 8.46
N ASN A 52 24.47 -6.67 8.61
CA ASN A 52 23.02 -6.82 8.43
C ASN A 52 22.64 -7.12 6.98
N ILE A 53 23.29 -6.47 6.00
CA ILE A 53 23.07 -6.74 4.57
C ILE A 53 23.63 -8.13 4.19
N PHE A 54 24.82 -8.47 4.68
CA PHE A 54 25.46 -9.75 4.40
C PHE A 54 24.71 -10.93 5.05
N GLN A 55 24.15 -10.70 6.24
CA GLN A 55 23.29 -11.66 6.94
C GLN A 55 21.81 -11.48 6.57
N ALA A 56 21.48 -10.71 5.53
CA ALA A 56 20.09 -10.55 5.10
C ALA A 56 19.54 -11.93 4.72
N ARG A 57 18.80 -12.53 5.65
CA ARG A 57 18.13 -13.81 5.47
C ARG A 57 16.83 -13.50 4.77
N CYS A 58 16.63 -14.13 3.62
CA CYS A 58 15.35 -14.14 2.95
C CYS A 58 14.67 -15.45 3.32
N GLU A 59 13.55 -15.33 4.03
CA GLU A 59 12.55 -16.38 4.12
C GLU A 59 11.59 -16.19 2.94
N ILE A 60 11.27 -17.28 2.26
CA ILE A 60 10.32 -17.27 1.15
C ILE A 60 9.14 -18.12 1.58
N THR A 61 7.98 -17.48 1.70
CA THR A 61 6.70 -18.15 1.84
C THR A 61 5.92 -17.98 0.54
N ALA A 62 5.17 -19.00 0.18
CA ALA A 62 4.25 -18.96 -0.95
C ALA A 62 2.85 -19.24 -0.43
N ASP A 63 1.91 -18.42 -0.87
CA ASP A 63 0.50 -18.53 -0.52
C ASP A 63 -0.35 -18.24 -1.76
N HIS A 64 -1.58 -18.76 -1.77
CA HIS A 64 -2.51 -18.52 -2.86
C HIS A 64 -3.34 -17.27 -2.57
N ILE A 65 -3.06 -16.21 -3.32
CA ILE A 65 -3.88 -15.00 -3.35
C ILE A 65 -4.55 -14.86 -4.72
N LEU A 66 -5.75 -14.29 -4.72
CA LEU A 66 -6.40 -13.79 -5.94
C LEU A 66 -5.56 -12.69 -6.60
N ASN A 67 -5.96 -12.21 -7.78
CA ASN A 67 -5.17 -11.25 -8.57
C ASN A 67 -4.78 -10.00 -7.77
N PRO A 68 -3.51 -9.88 -7.31
CA PRO A 68 -3.12 -8.82 -6.40
C PRO A 68 -3.01 -7.49 -7.13
N ILE A 69 -3.49 -6.43 -6.48
CA ILE A 69 -3.53 -5.07 -7.00
C ILE A 69 -2.58 -4.17 -6.22
N ASN A 70 -2.61 -4.28 -4.89
CA ASN A 70 -1.86 -3.40 -4.00
C ASN A 70 -1.41 -4.16 -2.75
N LEU A 71 -0.24 -3.82 -2.22
CA LEU A 71 0.29 -4.41 -1.00
C LEU A 71 0.82 -3.30 -0.11
N LEU A 72 0.40 -3.31 1.15
CA LEU A 72 0.88 -2.37 2.15
C LEU A 72 1.33 -3.12 3.40
N VAL A 73 2.41 -2.63 3.98
CA VAL A 73 2.90 -3.05 5.29
C VAL A 73 2.83 -1.85 6.21
N SER A 74 2.28 -2.04 7.41
CA SER A 74 2.15 -0.95 8.36
C SER A 74 3.50 -0.45 8.85
N PRO A 75 3.64 0.84 9.17
CA PRO A 75 4.81 1.35 9.87
C PRO A 75 5.09 0.50 11.12
N GLY A 76 6.28 -0.10 11.20
CA GLY A 76 6.63 -1.03 12.27
C GLY A 76 6.24 -2.49 12.01
N SER A 77 5.77 -2.84 10.81
CA SER A 77 5.57 -4.23 10.37
C SER A 77 4.73 -5.06 11.35
N GLU A 78 3.60 -4.50 11.80
CA GLU A 78 2.65 -5.21 12.67
C GLU A 78 1.49 -5.81 11.87
N PHE A 79 1.14 -5.17 10.76
CA PHE A 79 0.00 -5.51 9.94
C PHE A 79 0.41 -5.43 8.47
N MET A 80 -0.01 -6.40 7.68
CA MET A 80 0.13 -6.37 6.23
C MET A 80 -1.23 -6.59 5.60
N VAL A 81 -1.48 -5.90 4.51
CA VAL A 81 -2.69 -6.03 3.71
C VAL A 81 -2.33 -6.18 2.24
N VAL A 82 -3.05 -7.06 1.55
CA VAL A 82 -2.98 -7.24 0.11
C VAL A 82 -4.39 -7.07 -0.44
N LEU A 83 -4.57 -6.08 -1.31
CA LEU A 83 -5.78 -5.93 -2.10
C LEU A 83 -5.71 -6.82 -3.32
N ALA A 84 -6.82 -7.47 -3.63
CA ALA A 84 -6.96 -8.32 -4.80
C ALA A 84 -8.32 -8.14 -5.47
N ALA A 85 -8.39 -8.52 -6.74
CA ALA A 85 -9.64 -8.69 -7.47
C ALA A 85 -9.96 -10.18 -7.64
N GLY A 86 -11.23 -10.52 -7.48
CA GLY A 86 -11.75 -11.87 -7.57
C GLY A 86 -13.20 -11.91 -8.06
N GLY A 87 -13.90 -12.99 -7.73
CA GLY A 87 -15.25 -13.23 -8.25
C GLY A 87 -15.30 -13.42 -9.76
N CYS A 88 -16.51 -13.32 -10.32
CA CYS A 88 -16.71 -13.45 -11.76
C CYS A 88 -16.02 -12.29 -12.51
N LYS A 89 -15.12 -12.63 -13.44
CA LYS A 89 -14.35 -11.66 -14.26
C LYS A 89 -13.56 -10.65 -13.43
N GLU A 90 -13.16 -11.02 -12.21
CA GLU A 90 -12.27 -10.18 -11.38
C GLU A 90 -12.90 -8.83 -11.02
N ARG A 91 -14.19 -8.85 -10.66
CA ARG A 91 -15.01 -7.65 -10.37
C ARG A 91 -15.34 -7.46 -8.89
N GLU A 92 -14.98 -8.43 -8.06
CA GLU A 92 -15.20 -8.37 -6.62
C GLU A 92 -13.90 -7.96 -5.91
N PRO A 93 -13.94 -6.92 -5.07
CA PRO A 93 -12.78 -6.51 -4.30
C PRO A 93 -12.60 -7.42 -3.08
N HIS A 94 -11.43 -8.06 -2.99
CA HIS A 94 -11.04 -8.86 -1.82
C HIS A 94 -9.84 -8.24 -1.12
N MET A 95 -9.75 -8.52 0.17
CA MET A 95 -8.62 -8.14 1.00
C MET A 95 -8.07 -9.36 1.73
N TYR A 96 -6.77 -9.59 1.58
CA TYR A 96 -5.99 -10.47 2.44
C TYR A 96 -5.29 -9.62 3.49
N TYR A 97 -5.25 -10.09 4.73
CA TYR A 97 -4.52 -9.41 5.79
C TYR A 97 -3.82 -10.37 6.73
N TYR A 98 -2.74 -9.89 7.32
CA TYR A 98 -1.80 -10.70 8.10
C TYR A 98 -1.38 -9.92 9.35
N SER A 99 -1.47 -10.56 10.52
CA SER A 99 -0.83 -10.04 11.73
C SER A 99 0.64 -10.46 11.73
N LEU A 100 1.52 -9.51 11.54
CA LEU A 100 2.97 -9.73 11.48
C LEU A 100 3.61 -9.72 12.87
N LYS A 101 2.83 -9.55 13.94
CA LYS A 101 3.38 -9.53 15.31
C LYS A 101 4.03 -10.86 15.70
N SER A 102 3.44 -11.98 15.29
CA SER A 102 3.99 -13.32 15.58
C SER A 102 5.37 -13.56 14.97
N LEU A 103 5.71 -12.89 13.86
CA LEU A 103 7.05 -12.96 13.27
C LEU A 103 8.12 -12.42 14.21
N ARG A 104 7.76 -11.51 15.13
CA ARG A 104 8.69 -10.94 16.12
C ARG A 104 8.98 -11.91 17.26
N ASP A 105 8.09 -12.85 17.52
CA ASP A 105 8.22 -13.83 18.59
C ASP A 105 9.13 -15.01 18.20
N GLY A 106 9.66 -15.00 16.97
CA GLY A 106 10.65 -15.97 16.51
C GLY A 106 10.07 -17.35 16.19
N SER A 107 8.75 -17.45 15.95
CA SER A 107 8.10 -18.69 15.52
C SER A 107 8.69 -19.23 14.20
N GLY A 108 9.23 -18.34 13.36
CA GLY A 108 9.85 -18.68 12.07
C GLY A 108 8.87 -19.17 11.01
N GLU A 109 7.56 -19.00 11.24
CA GLU A 109 6.51 -19.29 10.26
C GLU A 109 5.79 -18.00 9.92
N PHE A 110 5.57 -17.77 8.63
CA PHE A 110 4.73 -16.69 8.16
C PHE A 110 3.29 -16.85 8.68
N PRO A 111 2.66 -15.79 9.21
CA PRO A 111 1.30 -15.89 9.72
C PRO A 111 0.34 -16.35 8.62
N PRO A 112 -0.68 -17.16 8.95
CA PRO A 112 -1.71 -17.54 7.99
C PRO A 112 -2.43 -16.28 7.49
N ASP A 113 -2.83 -16.32 6.22
CA ASP A 113 -3.67 -15.28 5.67
C ASP A 113 -5.05 -15.27 6.32
N ARG A 114 -5.69 -14.12 6.23
CA ARG A 114 -7.12 -13.99 6.47
C ARG A 114 -7.71 -13.20 5.33
N THR A 115 -8.85 -13.68 4.83
CA THR A 115 -9.57 -13.03 3.74
C THR A 115 -10.80 -12.32 4.29
N MET A 116 -11.13 -11.18 3.68
CA MET A 116 -12.36 -10.44 3.93
C MET A 116 -12.86 -9.88 2.59
N ASP A 117 -14.14 -10.06 2.32
CA ASP A 117 -14.80 -9.41 1.20
C ASP A 117 -15.01 -7.94 1.53
N ILE A 118 -14.67 -7.07 0.59
CA ILE A 118 -14.81 -5.64 0.77
C ILE A 118 -16.18 -5.26 0.20
N PRO A 119 -17.12 -4.72 1.00
CA PRO A 119 -18.46 -4.40 0.55
C PRO A 119 -18.48 -3.07 -0.24
N LEU A 120 -17.64 -2.99 -1.26
CA LEU A 120 -17.57 -1.92 -2.26
C LEU A 120 -18.22 -2.40 -3.57
N ALA A 121 -18.80 -1.46 -4.30
CA ALA A 121 -19.44 -1.72 -5.59
C ALA A 121 -18.45 -1.95 -6.75
N ASP A 122 -17.19 -1.58 -6.56
CA ASP A 122 -16.15 -1.63 -7.60
C ASP A 122 -14.82 -2.06 -6.97
N ILE A 123 -13.88 -2.46 -7.81
CA ILE A 123 -12.55 -2.92 -7.40
C ILE A 123 -11.83 -1.84 -6.58
N ALA A 124 -11.18 -2.29 -5.51
CA ALA A 124 -10.36 -1.45 -4.67
C ALA A 124 -8.93 -1.35 -5.25
N TYR A 125 -8.53 -0.14 -5.59
CA TYR A 125 -7.19 0.15 -6.13
C TYR A 125 -6.31 0.90 -5.13
N GLY A 126 -6.94 1.79 -4.36
CA GLY A 126 -6.26 2.61 -3.37
C GLY A 126 -6.27 1.93 -2.01
N ALA A 127 -5.14 1.98 -1.31
CA ALA A 127 -5.10 1.65 0.10
C ALA A 127 -4.21 2.63 0.89
N GLY A 128 -4.44 2.71 2.19
CA GLY A 128 -3.62 3.45 3.14
C GLY A 128 -3.70 2.83 4.54
N ILE A 129 -2.70 3.08 5.39
CA ILE A 129 -2.63 2.52 6.74
C ILE A 129 -2.35 3.65 7.73
N ASP A 130 -3.22 3.83 8.72
CA ASP A 130 -2.96 4.63 9.93
C ASP A 130 -2.55 3.70 11.07
N GLN A 131 -1.24 3.62 11.31
CA GLN A 131 -0.65 2.79 12.36
C GLN A 131 -1.02 3.23 13.78
N GLU A 132 -1.24 4.53 13.99
CA GLU A 132 -1.57 5.10 15.30
C GLU A 132 -2.98 4.66 15.72
N ARG A 133 -3.95 4.82 14.81
CA ARG A 133 -5.35 4.44 15.04
C ARG A 133 -5.66 2.97 14.74
N LYS A 134 -4.69 2.24 14.19
CA LYS A 134 -4.84 0.85 13.72
C LYS A 134 -5.95 0.71 12.67
N LEU A 135 -6.03 1.66 11.73
CA LEU A 135 -7.05 1.70 10.68
C LEU A 135 -6.45 1.48 9.30
N VAL A 136 -7.01 0.53 8.54
CA VAL A 136 -6.67 0.32 7.13
C VAL A 136 -7.76 0.93 6.28
N PHE A 137 -7.38 1.74 5.29
CA PHE A 137 -8.28 2.42 4.37
C PHE A 137 -8.20 1.76 3.02
N ILE A 138 -9.34 1.38 2.46
CA ILE A 138 -9.47 0.69 1.19
C ILE A 138 -10.45 1.46 0.31
N GLY A 139 -10.04 1.82 -0.90
CA GLY A 139 -10.80 2.72 -1.77
C GLY A 139 -10.99 2.21 -3.19
N SER A 140 -12.23 2.23 -3.64
CA SER A 140 -12.62 2.21 -5.06
C SER A 140 -12.73 3.66 -5.58
N PRO A 141 -13.00 3.91 -6.87
CA PRO A 141 -13.08 5.27 -7.40
C PRO A 141 -14.08 6.18 -6.65
N ASN A 142 -15.22 5.64 -6.23
CA ASN A 142 -16.33 6.43 -5.69
C ASN A 142 -16.49 6.34 -4.17
N ARG A 143 -15.86 5.37 -3.52
CA ARG A 143 -15.98 5.21 -2.07
C ARG A 143 -14.68 4.74 -1.45
N LEU A 144 -14.50 5.10 -0.18
CA LEU A 144 -13.40 4.62 0.64
C LEU A 144 -13.96 4.15 1.97
N LYS A 145 -13.57 2.95 2.39
CA LYS A 145 -13.94 2.36 3.67
C LYS A 145 -12.70 2.21 4.54
N SER A 146 -12.88 2.20 5.85
CA SER A 146 -11.80 1.86 6.77
C SER A 146 -12.17 0.72 7.70
N TYR A 147 -11.17 -0.01 8.14
CA TYR A 147 -11.33 -1.14 9.05
C TYR A 147 -10.31 -1.07 10.18
N TYR A 148 -10.78 -1.29 11.41
CA TYR A 148 -9.94 -1.34 12.60
C TYR A 148 -9.37 -2.75 12.78
N TRP A 149 -8.04 -2.86 12.85
CA TRP A 149 -7.35 -4.14 13.05
C TRP A 149 -6.81 -4.36 14.47
N GLY A 150 -7.03 -3.43 15.40
CA GLY A 150 -6.47 -3.53 16.75
C GLY A 150 -6.99 -4.72 17.58
N MET A 151 -8.03 -5.43 17.11
CA MET A 151 -8.58 -6.63 17.76
C MET A 151 -7.99 -7.95 17.22
N VAL A 152 -7.27 -7.91 16.10
CA VAL A 152 -6.80 -9.11 15.35
C VAL A 152 -5.94 -10.05 16.21
N ASP A 153 -5.29 -9.52 17.25
CA ASP A 153 -4.37 -10.25 18.14
C ASP A 153 -5.01 -10.78 19.42
N ASN A 154 -6.28 -10.45 19.72
CA ASN A 154 -6.92 -10.79 20.99
C ASN A 154 -7.42 -12.25 21.09
N SER A 155 -7.07 -13.12 20.14
CA SER A 155 -7.52 -14.52 20.11
C SER A 155 -6.64 -15.45 20.95
N GLY A 156 -6.49 -15.16 22.25
CA GLY A 156 -5.66 -15.95 23.15
C GLY A 156 -6.17 -17.37 23.49
N ASN A 157 -7.34 -17.80 23.00
CA ASN A 157 -8.04 -18.99 23.52
C ASN A 157 -8.65 -19.92 22.44
N GLY A 158 -8.04 -20.03 21.26
CA GLY A 158 -8.53 -20.96 20.21
C GLY A 158 -9.88 -20.60 19.60
N ARG A 159 -10.40 -19.39 19.85
CA ARG A 159 -11.55 -18.83 19.12
C ARG A 159 -11.07 -18.26 17.79
N LYS A 160 -11.92 -18.32 16.75
CA LYS A 160 -11.70 -17.60 15.50
C LYS A 160 -11.40 -16.14 15.88
N PRO A 161 -10.20 -15.62 15.54
CA PRO A 161 -9.88 -14.24 15.84
C PRO A 161 -10.89 -13.31 15.15
N PRO A 162 -11.22 -12.16 15.77
CA PRO A 162 -12.22 -11.27 15.22
C PRO A 162 -11.79 -10.79 13.83
N GLU A 163 -12.76 -10.68 12.95
CA GLU A 163 -12.62 -10.01 11.66
C GLU A 163 -12.33 -8.52 11.88
N LEU A 164 -11.82 -7.85 10.84
CA LEU A 164 -11.55 -6.43 10.94
C LEU A 164 -12.88 -5.69 11.12
N LEU A 165 -12.94 -4.74 12.05
CA LEU A 165 -14.17 -4.02 12.35
C LEU A 165 -14.37 -2.88 11.33
N PRO A 166 -15.43 -2.89 10.49
CA PRO A 166 -15.75 -1.76 9.64
C PRO A 166 -15.95 -0.52 10.50
N THR A 167 -15.23 0.56 10.19
CA THR A 167 -15.21 1.76 11.05
C THR A 167 -15.79 2.97 10.36
N HIS A 168 -15.29 3.34 9.18
CA HIS A 168 -15.74 4.55 8.48
C HIS A 168 -16.10 4.24 7.03
N THR A 169 -16.95 5.10 6.46
CA THR A 169 -17.22 5.18 5.03
C THR A 169 -17.15 6.63 4.58
N PHE A 170 -16.46 6.88 3.47
CA PHE A 170 -16.21 8.21 2.92
C PHE A 170 -16.69 8.30 1.49
N CYS A 171 -17.36 9.39 1.17
CA CYS A 171 -17.79 9.71 -0.20
C CYS A 171 -16.58 10.21 -0.99
N THR A 172 -16.11 9.43 -1.98
CA THR A 172 -14.94 9.77 -2.77
C THR A 172 -15.21 9.94 -4.26
N THR A 173 -16.45 10.17 -4.69
CA THR A 173 -16.86 10.32 -6.11
C THR A 173 -15.98 11.26 -6.94
N ARG A 174 -15.38 12.28 -6.30
CA ARG A 174 -14.48 13.24 -6.96
C ARG A 174 -12.99 12.92 -6.76
N PHE A 175 -12.66 11.97 -5.90
CA PHE A 175 -11.34 11.69 -5.36
C PHE A 175 -10.93 10.23 -5.60
N ALA A 176 -10.80 9.84 -6.88
CA ALA A 176 -10.43 8.46 -7.25
C ALA A 176 -8.92 8.17 -7.23
N GLY A 177 -8.09 9.15 -6.85
CA GLY A 177 -6.64 9.07 -6.85
C GLY A 177 -6.04 8.39 -5.61
N PRO A 178 -4.72 8.54 -5.41
CA PRO A 178 -4.01 7.90 -4.32
C PRO A 178 -4.43 8.45 -2.95
N ILE A 179 -4.17 7.66 -1.91
CA ILE A 179 -4.55 7.90 -0.51
C ILE A 179 -3.29 8.17 0.31
N THR A 180 -3.32 9.10 1.25
CA THR A 180 -2.27 9.28 2.27
C THR A 180 -2.91 9.65 3.60
N ILE A 181 -2.20 9.38 4.69
CA ILE A 181 -2.59 9.80 6.04
C ILE A 181 -1.51 10.74 6.54
N LEU A 182 -1.88 11.99 6.79
CA LEU A 182 -1.00 12.97 7.42
C LEU A 182 -1.11 12.88 8.95
N PRO A 183 -0.13 13.44 9.69
CA PRO A 183 -0.19 13.51 11.14
C PRO A 183 -1.52 14.09 11.67
N ALA A 184 -1.88 13.67 12.89
CA ALA A 184 -3.14 14.00 13.55
C ALA A 184 -4.39 13.44 12.85
N GLY A 185 -4.26 12.28 12.18
CA GLY A 185 -5.42 11.57 11.62
C GLY A 185 -6.08 12.30 10.45
N ARG A 186 -5.31 13.01 9.63
CA ARG A 186 -5.82 13.67 8.43
C ARG A 186 -5.72 12.72 7.24
N LEU A 187 -6.81 12.03 6.93
CA LEU A 187 -6.93 11.24 5.71
C LEU A 187 -7.05 12.17 4.52
N ILE A 188 -6.22 11.98 3.50
CA ILE A 188 -6.29 12.75 2.26
C ILE A 188 -6.41 11.79 1.09
N ARG A 189 -7.30 12.11 0.16
CA ARG A 189 -7.41 11.39 -1.11
C ARG A 189 -7.44 12.37 -2.26
N ALA A 190 -6.57 12.15 -3.25
CA ALA A 190 -6.48 13.05 -4.39
C ALA A 190 -7.58 12.77 -5.43
N GLY A 191 -7.96 13.82 -6.14
CA GLY A 191 -8.77 13.80 -7.34
C GLY A 191 -8.06 14.54 -8.47
N ARG A 192 -8.80 14.85 -9.54
CA ARG A 192 -8.27 15.68 -10.63
C ARG A 192 -8.36 17.15 -10.23
N GLY A 193 -7.23 17.80 -10.01
CA GLY A 193 -7.11 19.23 -9.73
C GLY A 193 -7.38 19.59 -8.27
N PHE A 194 -7.63 18.61 -7.41
CA PHE A 194 -7.92 18.84 -6.00
C PHE A 194 -7.68 17.58 -5.16
N ALA A 195 -7.70 17.72 -3.84
CA ALA A 195 -7.72 16.61 -2.88
C ALA A 195 -8.76 16.85 -1.79
N GLY A 196 -9.40 15.79 -1.32
CA GLY A 196 -10.33 15.81 -0.19
C GLY A 196 -9.57 15.49 1.09
N VAL A 197 -9.94 16.15 2.18
CA VAL A 197 -9.36 15.96 3.51
C VAL A 197 -10.47 15.59 4.48
N TRP A 198 -10.26 14.52 5.25
CA TRP A 198 -11.12 14.07 6.34
C TRP A 198 -10.29 13.99 7.62
N ASN A 199 -10.74 14.67 8.67
CA ASN A 199 -10.16 14.59 10.01
C ASN A 199 -10.80 13.42 10.73
N LEU A 200 -10.10 12.29 10.83
CA LEU A 200 -10.65 11.01 11.26
C LEU A 200 -11.32 11.07 12.64
N ASP A 201 -10.80 11.89 13.55
CA ASP A 201 -11.31 11.99 14.92
C ASP A 201 -12.73 12.62 15.00
N SER A 202 -13.19 13.30 13.95
CA SER A 202 -14.53 13.87 13.87
C SER A 202 -15.49 13.09 12.96
N GLN A 203 -15.04 11.99 12.36
CA GLN A 203 -15.84 11.26 11.38
C GLN A 203 -16.81 10.31 12.09
N PRO A 204 -18.06 10.19 11.61
CA PRO A 204 -18.99 9.19 12.12
C PRO A 204 -18.45 7.78 11.86
N THR A 205 -18.76 6.87 12.78
CA THR A 205 -18.38 5.46 12.66
C THR A 205 -19.61 4.59 12.43
N HIS A 206 -19.39 3.36 11.93
CA HIS A 206 -20.40 2.31 11.84
C HIS A 206 -20.83 1.74 13.21
N GLY A 207 -20.46 2.40 14.32
CA GLY A 207 -20.73 1.95 15.67
C GLY A 207 -19.87 0.76 16.13
N PRO A 208 -20.10 0.26 17.35
CA PRO A 208 -19.34 -0.86 17.92
C PRO A 208 -19.45 -2.18 17.17
N GLU A 209 -20.58 -2.40 16.49
CA GLU A 209 -20.85 -3.63 15.70
C GLU A 209 -20.42 -3.48 14.23
N GLY A 210 -20.05 -2.27 13.79
CA GLY A 210 -19.61 -2.03 12.41
C GLY A 210 -20.73 -2.08 11.37
N THR A 211 -21.99 -1.84 11.77
CA THR A 211 -23.18 -1.99 10.92
C THR A 211 -23.99 -0.71 10.68
N ASP A 212 -23.76 0.36 11.44
CA ASP A 212 -24.58 1.59 11.34
C ASP A 212 -24.37 2.29 9.99
N ILE A 213 -25.39 2.90 9.40
CA ILE A 213 -25.22 3.64 8.13
C ILE A 213 -24.56 5.00 8.38
N ILE A 214 -23.58 5.35 7.54
CA ILE A 214 -22.90 6.64 7.55
C ILE A 214 -23.39 7.50 6.38
N GLY A 215 -23.98 8.65 6.68
CA GLY A 215 -24.66 9.48 5.67
C GLY A 215 -26.05 8.93 5.38
N GLU A 216 -26.52 9.08 4.14
CA GLU A 216 -27.78 8.49 3.71
C GLU A 216 -27.57 7.04 3.26
N GLN A 217 -28.66 6.27 3.32
CA GLN A 217 -28.69 4.92 2.75
C GLN A 217 -28.94 5.03 1.25
N MET A 218 -28.01 4.55 0.44
CA MET A 218 -28.19 4.47 -1.00
C MET A 218 -29.25 3.44 -1.35
N ASP A 219 -29.96 3.72 -2.42
CA ASP A 219 -30.89 2.80 -3.03
C ASP A 219 -30.11 1.76 -3.87
N PRO A 220 -30.25 0.45 -3.57
CA PRO A 220 -29.60 -0.64 -4.31
C PRO A 220 -29.84 -0.57 -5.83
N GLU A 221 -31.00 -0.09 -6.27
CA GLU A 221 -31.34 0.00 -7.70
C GLU A 221 -30.46 0.99 -8.48
N TYR A 222 -29.81 1.92 -7.78
CA TYR A 222 -28.92 2.93 -8.38
C TYR A 222 -27.43 2.65 -8.13
N LEU A 223 -27.08 1.46 -7.64
CA LEU A 223 -25.69 1.06 -7.55
C LEU A 223 -25.14 0.80 -8.96
N ASP A 224 -24.27 1.70 -9.43
CA ASP A 224 -23.46 1.48 -10.63
C ASP A 224 -22.34 0.46 -10.31
N THR A 225 -22.70 -0.82 -10.34
CA THR A 225 -21.82 -1.96 -10.07
C THR A 225 -21.73 -2.87 -11.27
N TRP A 226 -20.54 -3.41 -11.50
CA TRP A 226 -20.32 -4.46 -12.51
C TRP A 226 -20.30 -5.86 -11.91
N ARG A 227 -20.47 -5.97 -10.58
CA ARG A 227 -20.57 -7.23 -9.85
C ARG A 227 -21.83 -7.98 -10.26
N ASP A 228 -21.75 -9.30 -10.26
CA ASP A 228 -22.91 -10.15 -10.57
C ASP A 228 -23.86 -10.29 -9.36
N GLU A 229 -23.30 -10.20 -8.14
CA GLU A 229 -24.04 -10.15 -6.87
C GLU A 229 -23.80 -8.80 -6.19
N ASP A 230 -24.87 -8.13 -5.77
CA ASP A 230 -24.87 -6.79 -5.15
C ASP A 230 -25.35 -6.80 -3.69
N ALA A 231 -25.84 -7.94 -3.20
CA ALA A 231 -26.46 -8.08 -1.88
C ALA A 231 -25.51 -7.80 -0.69
N ASP A 232 -24.21 -7.90 -0.90
CA ASP A 232 -23.16 -7.65 0.08
C ASP A 232 -22.49 -6.27 -0.10
N ILE A 233 -22.93 -5.46 -1.06
CA ILE A 233 -22.48 -4.07 -1.18
C ILE A 233 -23.08 -3.26 -0.03
N GLU A 234 -22.21 -2.58 0.71
CA GLU A 234 -22.62 -1.75 1.83
C GLU A 234 -23.24 -0.44 1.30
N LEU A 235 -24.32 0.02 1.94
CA LEU A 235 -25.23 1.04 1.39
C LEU A 235 -25.05 2.45 1.98
N SER A 236 -23.96 2.75 2.69
CA SER A 236 -23.65 4.11 3.14
C SER A 236 -23.12 4.98 2.00
N GLU A 237 -23.70 6.17 1.84
CA GLU A 237 -23.11 7.20 0.98
C GLU A 237 -21.72 7.66 1.48
N GLY A 238 -21.52 7.62 2.80
CA GLY A 238 -20.27 8.03 3.44
C GLY A 238 -20.16 9.53 3.68
N SER A 239 -19.20 9.90 4.53
CA SER A 239 -18.95 11.29 4.89
C SER A 239 -18.31 12.08 3.75
N ASN A 240 -18.78 13.31 3.54
CA ASN A 240 -18.12 14.30 2.69
C ASN A 240 -16.78 14.74 3.31
N PRO A 241 -15.82 15.20 2.50
CA PRO A 241 -14.58 15.77 3.02
C PRO A 241 -14.86 17.03 3.85
N ASP A 242 -14.15 17.18 4.97
CA ASP A 242 -14.22 18.38 5.81
C ASP A 242 -13.60 19.59 5.08
N THR A 243 -12.62 19.34 4.22
CA THR A 243 -11.94 20.39 3.45
C THR A 243 -11.50 19.86 2.09
N ILE A 244 -11.46 20.76 1.10
CA ILE A 244 -10.96 20.46 -0.25
C ILE A 244 -9.76 21.37 -0.53
N ILE A 245 -8.64 20.76 -0.88
CA ILE A 245 -7.43 21.46 -1.33
C ILE A 245 -7.50 21.53 -2.86
N ALA A 246 -7.64 22.72 -3.43
CA ALA A 246 -7.52 22.91 -4.87
C ALA A 246 -6.03 22.95 -5.25
N PHE A 247 -5.61 22.20 -6.27
CA PHE A 247 -4.25 22.26 -6.78
C PHE A 247 -4.06 23.48 -7.68
N GLU A 248 -2.85 24.00 -7.74
CA GLU A 248 -2.46 25.09 -8.67
C GLU A 248 -2.80 24.73 -10.13
N ASP A 249 -2.60 23.46 -10.49
CA ASP A 249 -2.93 22.90 -11.79
C ASP A 249 -4.21 22.05 -11.68
N SER A 250 -5.30 22.55 -12.25
CA SER A 250 -6.61 21.89 -12.22
C SER A 250 -6.69 20.62 -13.08
N LYS A 251 -5.72 20.37 -13.97
CA LYS A 251 -5.70 19.20 -14.86
C LYS A 251 -4.94 18.02 -14.25
N PHE A 252 -3.87 18.29 -13.51
CA PHE A 252 -3.74 17.88 -12.11
C PHE A 252 -4.22 16.51 -11.62
N LYS A 253 -3.97 15.35 -12.23
CA LYS A 253 -4.45 14.06 -11.68
C LYS A 253 -3.29 13.17 -11.21
N PRO A 254 -2.92 13.17 -9.92
CA PRO A 254 -1.90 12.27 -9.44
C PRO A 254 -2.41 10.82 -9.49
N SER A 255 -1.57 9.92 -10.00
CA SER A 255 -1.78 8.47 -9.99
C SER A 255 -1.03 7.81 -8.83
N LEU A 256 0.04 8.45 -8.37
CA LEU A 256 0.86 8.03 -7.25
C LEU A 256 1.24 9.25 -6.43
N TRP A 257 1.28 9.09 -5.10
CA TRP A 257 2.00 10.01 -4.24
C TRP A 257 2.69 9.30 -3.07
N HIS A 258 3.73 9.91 -2.54
CA HIS A 258 4.41 9.49 -1.31
C HIS A 258 4.70 10.73 -0.48
N THR A 259 4.56 10.62 0.84
CA THR A 259 4.98 11.69 1.75
C THR A 259 6.48 11.95 1.58
N HIS A 260 6.86 13.22 1.65
CA HIS A 260 8.26 13.61 1.56
C HIS A 260 9.06 12.93 2.69
N PRO A 261 10.28 12.40 2.42
CA PRO A 261 11.06 11.65 3.41
C PRO A 261 11.47 12.45 4.65
N ASP A 262 11.62 13.76 4.50
CA ASP A 262 11.91 14.70 5.59
C ASP A 262 10.68 14.81 6.53
N PRO A 263 10.76 14.34 7.79
CA PRO A 263 9.63 14.38 8.71
C PRO A 263 9.13 15.79 9.03
N SER A 264 9.98 16.81 8.85
CA SER A 264 9.58 18.21 9.01
C SER A 264 8.66 18.73 7.89
N LYS A 265 8.51 17.96 6.80
CA LYS A 265 7.72 18.27 5.61
C LYS A 265 6.58 17.27 5.42
N SER A 266 5.90 16.92 6.51
CA SER A 266 4.87 15.87 6.52
C SER A 266 3.67 16.17 5.60
N ALA A 267 3.36 17.43 5.31
CA ALA A 267 2.31 17.81 4.36
C ALA A 267 2.79 17.92 2.90
N VAL A 268 4.08 17.65 2.64
CA VAL A 268 4.66 17.72 1.32
C VAL A 268 4.62 16.34 0.67
N MET A 269 4.09 16.26 -0.55
CA MET A 269 3.93 15.03 -1.30
C MET A 269 4.84 15.01 -2.53
N LEU A 270 5.58 13.92 -2.73
CA LEU A 270 6.11 13.54 -4.04
C LEU A 270 4.98 12.92 -4.83
N ALA A 271 4.62 13.48 -5.97
CA ALA A 271 3.45 13.07 -6.74
C ALA A 271 3.82 12.86 -8.22
N ALA A 272 3.24 11.82 -8.82
CA ALA A 272 3.41 11.51 -10.23
C ALA A 272 2.06 11.31 -10.93
N THR A 273 2.06 11.50 -12.25
CA THR A 273 0.92 11.19 -13.12
C THR A 273 1.20 9.97 -13.99
N ASP A 274 0.14 9.28 -14.37
CA ASP A 274 0.15 8.37 -15.51
C ASP A 274 -0.25 9.13 -16.79
N ALA A 275 0.10 8.58 -17.95
CA ALA A 275 -0.40 9.06 -19.24
C ALA A 275 -1.81 8.53 -19.57
N GLY A 276 -2.40 7.73 -18.68
CA GLY A 276 -3.45 6.77 -19.01
C GLY A 276 -4.86 7.34 -19.09
N GLY A 277 -5.08 8.62 -18.81
CA GLY A 277 -6.44 9.13 -18.63
C GLY A 277 -6.93 10.23 -19.57
N MET A 278 -6.07 10.84 -20.40
CA MET A 278 -6.39 12.16 -21.00
C MET A 278 -6.05 12.33 -22.48
N GLY A 279 -5.53 11.33 -23.18
CA GLY A 279 -5.13 11.48 -24.60
C GLY A 279 -3.93 12.43 -24.82
N GLU A 280 -3.50 13.16 -23.80
CA GLU A 280 -2.25 13.89 -23.73
C GLU A 280 -1.25 13.05 -22.93
N ALA A 281 -0.22 12.53 -23.60
CA ALA A 281 0.83 11.73 -22.99
C ALA A 281 1.76 12.60 -22.12
N THR A 282 1.24 13.17 -21.04
CA THR A 282 2.01 14.01 -20.12
C THR A 282 2.35 13.26 -18.86
N TYR A 283 3.63 13.01 -18.67
CA TYR A 283 4.19 12.42 -17.46
C TYR A 283 4.79 13.54 -16.61
N TYR A 284 4.24 13.74 -15.41
CA TYR A 284 4.77 14.70 -14.46
C TYR A 284 5.26 13.97 -13.22
N CYS A 285 6.35 14.47 -12.69
CA CYS A 285 6.83 14.15 -11.35
C CYS A 285 7.09 15.48 -10.63
N ARG A 286 6.45 15.69 -9.49
CA ARG A 286 6.51 16.99 -8.79
C ARG A 286 6.33 16.85 -7.29
N THR A 287 6.76 17.87 -6.57
CA THR A 287 6.53 18.01 -5.14
C THR A 287 5.38 18.98 -4.92
N LEU A 288 4.39 18.60 -4.10
CA LEU A 288 3.20 19.38 -3.76
C LEU A 288 3.18 19.70 -2.27
N ASP A 289 2.87 20.95 -1.92
CA ASP A 289 2.62 21.34 -0.53
C ASP A 289 1.12 21.32 -0.25
N LEU A 290 0.62 20.33 0.50
CA LEU A 290 -0.81 20.23 0.80
C LEU A 290 -1.30 21.26 1.83
N GLU A 291 -0.41 21.80 2.68
CA GLU A 291 -0.77 22.83 3.66
C GLU A 291 -0.86 24.21 3.03
N ASN A 292 -0.04 24.48 2.02
CA ASN A 292 -0.08 25.73 1.25
C ASN A 292 -0.95 25.62 -0.02
N GLY A 293 -2.09 24.92 0.07
CA GLY A 293 -3.07 24.90 -1.02
C GLY A 293 -2.62 24.11 -2.26
N GLY A 294 -1.88 23.02 -2.08
CA GLY A 294 -1.48 22.13 -3.17
C GLY A 294 -0.52 22.76 -4.18
N TRP A 295 0.31 23.72 -3.76
CA TRP A 295 1.26 24.41 -4.62
C TRP A 295 2.39 23.51 -5.08
N VAL A 296 2.86 23.71 -6.32
CA VAL A 296 4.01 22.98 -6.84
C VAL A 296 5.30 23.61 -6.33
N ILE A 297 6.00 22.92 -5.42
CA ILE A 297 7.29 23.37 -4.89
C ILE A 297 8.42 23.09 -5.89
N THR A 298 8.41 21.88 -6.47
CA THR A 298 9.50 21.38 -7.33
C THR A 298 8.91 20.56 -8.47
N ARG A 299 9.48 20.72 -9.67
CA ARG A 299 9.20 19.86 -10.83
C ARG A 299 10.44 19.04 -11.15
N TYR A 300 10.28 17.74 -11.28
CA TYR A 300 11.34 16.82 -11.69
C TYR A 300 11.15 16.50 -13.17
N LEU A 301 12.23 16.66 -13.94
CA LEU A 301 12.23 16.42 -15.38
C LEU A 301 12.89 15.08 -15.69
N GLY A 302 12.53 14.49 -16.84
CA GLY A 302 13.21 13.29 -17.38
C GLY A 302 12.44 11.98 -17.21
N ASN A 303 11.20 12.00 -16.69
CA ASN A 303 10.33 10.82 -16.70
C ASN A 303 9.46 10.79 -17.97
N GLY A 304 9.60 9.73 -18.78
CA GLY A 304 8.77 9.48 -19.97
C GLY A 304 7.83 8.28 -19.82
N GLY A 305 7.58 7.84 -18.60
CA GLY A 305 6.82 6.63 -18.31
C GLY A 305 6.07 6.69 -16.98
N ILE A 306 5.30 5.65 -16.70
CA ILE A 306 4.50 5.51 -15.48
C ILE A 306 5.45 5.34 -14.29
N VAL A 307 5.36 6.25 -13.33
CA VAL A 307 6.10 6.14 -12.07
C VAL A 307 5.36 5.16 -11.16
N GLN A 308 6.03 4.08 -10.77
CA GLN A 308 5.47 3.02 -9.91
C GLN A 308 5.80 3.22 -8.43
N ALA A 309 6.94 3.85 -8.13
CA ALA A 309 7.38 4.11 -6.76
C ALA A 309 8.39 5.25 -6.73
N PHE A 310 8.50 5.91 -5.58
CA PHE A 310 9.62 6.79 -5.25
C PHE A 310 10.60 6.05 -4.34
N SER A 311 11.88 6.01 -4.72
CA SER A 311 12.94 5.61 -3.80
C SER A 311 13.59 6.86 -3.23
N ASN A 312 13.49 7.01 -1.91
CA ASN A 312 14.12 8.05 -1.14
C ASN A 312 15.24 7.42 -0.30
N HIS A 313 16.48 7.56 -0.76
CA HIS A 313 17.64 7.33 0.11
C HIS A 313 17.87 8.62 0.89
N CYS A 314 17.33 8.69 2.10
CA CYS A 314 17.70 9.74 3.06
C CYS A 314 18.11 9.05 4.36
N GLN A 315 19.26 9.51 4.85
CA GLN A 315 20.16 8.92 5.85
C GLN A 315 19.55 8.71 7.23
#